data_AF-A0A0A2LQZ5-F1
#
_entry.id   AF-A0A0A2LQZ5-F1
#
_cell.length_a   1.000
_cell.length_b   1.000
_cell.length_c   1.000
_cell.angle_alpha   90.00
_cell.angle_beta   90.00
_cell.angle_gamma   90.00
#
_symmetry.space_group_name_H-M   'P 1'
#
loop_
_entity.id
_entity.type
_entity.pdbx_description
1 polymer ?
#
loop_
_entity_poly.entity_id
_entity_poly.type
_entity_poly.pdbx_seq_one_letter_code
_entity_poly.pdbx_strand_id
1 'polypeptide(L)'
;MGFIACDTEPVDPVLLDNIGNNPGGSTGSFTVNFNGETYTATTTLAVINNGMLVVSGLRGSQGESVSFAVPNPAVGTFSGDDLIMYYQPTGSSYQYLNFNMEETSGSVNITNIDALNQTVSGTFSFTGWWSNDEEDVEPIEFTAGAFTNISYTGTLPGGGGGNPTDDVFTAALDAMDYPIANVAVAVADGGLGETISINGLDAVQNKVVLTIDASLTPGTYQITGNMLEDVVGARYVTVSPESVYMATTGSIVINSKTEDRIAGTYSFSATNGTDVVNFTGTYDVDYSF
;
A
#
# COMPACT_ATOMS: atom_id res chain seq x y z
N MET A 1 -63.76 -0.58 -11.22
CA MET A 1 -63.34 -1.62 -10.26
C MET A 1 -61.91 -1.28 -9.87
N GLY A 2 -61.72 -0.72 -8.68
CA GLY A 2 -60.40 -0.31 -8.19
C GLY A 2 -59.84 -1.40 -7.27
N PHE A 3 -58.59 -1.79 -7.50
CA PHE A 3 -57.85 -2.62 -6.56
C PHE A 3 -57.12 -1.69 -5.60
N ILE A 4 -57.53 -1.72 -4.33
CA ILE A 4 -56.75 -1.16 -3.23
C ILE A 4 -55.78 -2.25 -2.80
N ALA A 5 -54.50 -2.02 -3.03
CA ALA A 5 -53.42 -2.80 -2.42
C ALA A 5 -53.08 -2.13 -1.08
N CYS A 6 -53.51 -2.73 0.02
CA CYS A 6 -52.97 -2.46 1.33
C CYS A 6 -52.55 -3.81 1.90
N ASP A 7 -51.31 -4.19 1.60
CA ASP A 7 -50.57 -5.09 2.46
C ASP A 7 -49.12 -4.57 2.44
N THR A 8 -48.81 -3.72 3.41
CA THR A 8 -47.43 -3.51 3.83
C THR A 8 -47.04 -4.76 4.60
N GLU A 9 -46.39 -5.69 3.89
CA GLU A 9 -45.80 -6.87 4.49
C GLU A 9 -44.85 -6.43 5.62
N PRO A 10 -44.94 -7.03 6.83
CA PRO A 10 -44.00 -6.72 7.90
C PRO A 10 -42.60 -7.08 7.43
N VAL A 11 -41.67 -6.14 7.57
CA VAL A 11 -40.26 -6.39 7.28
C VAL A 11 -39.80 -7.56 8.16
N ASP A 12 -39.30 -8.63 7.52
CA ASP A 12 -38.78 -9.80 8.22
C ASP A 12 -37.66 -9.36 9.18
N PRO A 13 -37.79 -9.60 10.50
CA PRO A 13 -36.77 -9.25 11.49
C PRO A 13 -35.39 -9.86 11.20
N VAL A 14 -35.33 -10.97 10.44
CA VAL A 14 -34.07 -11.61 10.05
C VAL A 14 -33.32 -10.79 8.98
N LEU A 15 -34.02 -9.95 8.22
CA LEU A 15 -33.40 -9.02 7.28
C LEU A 15 -32.88 -7.75 7.95
N LEU A 16 -33.30 -7.44 9.19
CA LEU A 16 -32.75 -6.33 9.96
C LEU A 16 -31.34 -6.61 10.50
N ASP A 17 -30.93 -7.88 10.58
CA ASP A 17 -29.56 -8.28 10.93
C ASP A 17 -28.62 -8.27 9.70
N ASN A 18 -29.18 -8.11 8.49
CA ASN A 18 -28.45 -8.14 7.22
C ASN A 18 -28.65 -6.85 6.39
N ILE A 19 -29.25 -5.81 6.98
CA ILE A 19 -28.91 -4.43 6.64
C ILE A 19 -27.52 -4.27 7.20
N GLY A 20 -26.53 -4.60 6.38
CA GLY A 20 -25.15 -4.71 6.78
C GLY A 20 -24.77 -3.59 7.73
N ASN A 21 -23.95 -3.93 8.71
CA ASN A 21 -23.00 -3.00 9.25
C ASN A 21 -22.41 -2.24 8.05
N ASN A 22 -22.96 -1.05 7.76
CA ASN A 22 -22.18 0.00 7.16
C ASN A 22 -21.02 0.11 8.14
N PRO A 23 -19.79 -0.29 7.77
CA PRO A 23 -18.69 -0.24 8.71
C PRO A 23 -18.66 1.18 9.24
N GLY A 24 -18.85 1.30 10.55
CA GLY A 24 -19.22 2.55 11.19
C GLY A 24 -18.29 3.66 10.77
N GLY A 25 -18.83 4.88 10.65
CA GLY A 25 -17.99 6.07 10.59
C GLY A 25 -16.92 5.96 11.68
N SER A 26 -15.65 5.97 11.27
CA SER A 26 -14.56 5.70 12.20
C SER A 26 -14.51 6.78 13.28
N THR A 27 -14.06 6.39 14.48
CA THR A 27 -13.81 7.30 15.61
C THR A 27 -12.57 8.18 15.42
N GLY A 28 -11.85 8.02 14.31
CA GLY A 28 -10.64 8.79 14.01
C GLY A 28 -10.94 10.21 13.51
N SER A 29 -9.98 11.11 13.70
CA SER A 29 -10.08 12.50 13.24
C SER A 29 -9.28 12.72 11.96
N PHE A 30 -9.84 13.48 11.02
CA PHE A 30 -9.16 13.94 9.81
C PHE A 30 -9.36 15.45 9.66
N THR A 31 -8.26 16.21 9.61
CA THR A 31 -8.28 17.67 9.50
C THR A 31 -7.25 18.16 8.49
N VAL A 32 -7.50 19.30 7.85
CA VAL A 32 -6.52 20.01 7.00
C VAL A 32 -6.91 21.49 6.89
N ASN A 33 -5.93 22.38 6.71
CA ASN A 33 -6.17 23.80 6.52
C ASN A 33 -6.00 24.19 5.06
N PHE A 34 -6.95 24.95 4.52
CA PHE A 34 -6.83 25.59 3.21
C PHE A 34 -7.75 26.82 3.16
N ASN A 35 -7.41 27.80 2.33
CA ASN A 35 -8.17 29.07 2.18
C ASN A 35 -8.46 29.79 3.50
N GLY A 36 -7.55 29.67 4.48
CA GLY A 36 -7.68 30.30 5.80
C GLY A 36 -8.65 29.59 6.77
N GLU A 37 -9.24 28.47 6.37
CA GLU A 37 -10.20 27.70 7.16
C GLU A 37 -9.68 26.30 7.49
N THR A 38 -10.15 25.74 8.60
CA THR A 38 -9.89 24.34 8.95
C THR A 38 -11.00 23.45 8.43
N TYR A 39 -10.67 22.56 7.50
CA TYR A 39 -11.48 21.42 7.12
C TYR A 39 -11.40 20.36 8.22
N THR A 40 -12.55 19.98 8.77
CA THR A 40 -12.69 18.83 9.66
C THR A 40 -13.69 17.87 9.03
N ALA A 41 -13.25 16.63 8.78
CA ALA A 41 -14.11 15.62 8.21
C ALA A 41 -15.22 15.22 9.19
N THR A 42 -16.45 15.06 8.69
CA THR A 42 -17.56 14.46 9.44
C THR A 42 -17.52 12.94 9.39
N THR A 43 -16.87 12.38 8.36
CA THR A 43 -16.74 10.95 8.16
C THR A 43 -15.36 10.66 7.60
N THR A 44 -14.73 9.60 8.09
CA THR A 44 -13.43 9.16 7.63
C THR A 44 -13.53 7.73 7.10
N LEU A 45 -12.80 7.46 6.03
CA LEU A 45 -12.70 6.15 5.40
C LEU A 45 -11.23 5.85 5.17
N ALA A 46 -10.81 4.63 5.46
CA ALA A 46 -9.55 4.11 5.00
C ALA A 46 -9.72 2.68 4.47
N VAL A 47 -9.06 2.38 3.37
CA VAL A 47 -9.08 1.05 2.73
C VAL A 47 -7.66 0.73 2.32
N ILE A 48 -7.25 -0.50 2.60
CA ILE A 48 -6.02 -1.08 2.06
C ILE A 48 -6.41 -2.17 1.08
N ASN A 49 -6.03 -1.99 -0.18
CA ASN A 49 -6.32 -2.97 -1.22
C ASN A 49 -5.20 -2.97 -2.26
N ASN A 50 -4.78 -4.18 -2.67
CA ASN A 50 -3.78 -4.38 -3.72
C ASN A 50 -2.51 -3.52 -3.56
N GLY A 51 -1.91 -3.49 -2.36
CA GLY A 51 -0.71 -2.69 -2.18
C GLY A 51 -0.95 -1.24 -1.80
N MET A 52 -2.18 -0.72 -1.85
CA MET A 52 -2.44 0.72 -1.75
C MET A 52 -3.31 1.05 -0.55
N LEU A 53 -2.85 1.96 0.30
CA LEU A 53 -3.68 2.61 1.33
C LEU A 53 -4.34 3.83 0.71
N VAL A 54 -5.67 3.89 0.79
CA VAL A 54 -6.45 5.10 0.48
C VAL A 54 -7.05 5.61 1.78
N VAL A 55 -6.89 6.90 2.07
CA VAL A 55 -7.52 7.57 3.20
C VAL A 55 -8.32 8.77 2.68
N SER A 56 -9.56 8.89 3.12
CA SER A 56 -10.47 9.96 2.75
C SER A 56 -11.13 10.58 3.99
N GLY A 57 -11.06 11.91 4.09
CA GLY A 57 -11.90 12.71 4.97
C GLY A 57 -13.04 13.31 4.15
N LEU A 58 -14.28 13.00 4.51
CA LEU A 58 -15.49 13.51 3.87
C LEU A 58 -16.19 14.52 4.79
N ARG A 59 -16.76 15.57 4.21
CA ARG A 59 -17.49 16.61 4.94
C ARG A 59 -18.87 16.82 4.33
N GLY A 60 -19.89 16.71 5.17
CA GLY A 60 -21.29 16.86 4.74
C GLY A 60 -21.78 15.70 3.87
N SER A 61 -22.92 15.90 3.21
CA SER A 61 -23.61 14.86 2.42
C SER A 61 -23.44 15.00 0.91
N GLN A 62 -22.71 16.02 0.45
CA GLN A 62 -22.67 16.44 -0.96
C GLN A 62 -21.34 16.10 -1.66
N GLY A 63 -20.60 15.12 -1.12
CA GLY A 63 -19.39 14.58 -1.76
C GLY A 63 -18.14 15.45 -1.61
N GLU A 64 -18.12 16.43 -0.70
CA GLU A 64 -16.88 17.16 -0.41
C GLU A 64 -15.88 16.26 0.31
N SER A 65 -14.69 16.08 -0.26
CA SER A 65 -13.68 15.18 0.32
C SER A 65 -12.26 15.64 0.06
N VAL A 66 -11.38 15.39 1.03
CA VAL A 66 -9.92 15.42 0.85
C VAL A 66 -9.43 13.99 1.01
N SER A 67 -8.65 13.50 0.05
CA SER A 67 -8.15 12.12 0.06
C SER A 67 -6.72 12.02 -0.41
N PHE A 68 -6.06 10.93 -0.01
CA PHE A 68 -4.76 10.54 -0.55
C PHE A 68 -4.67 9.03 -0.71
N ALA A 69 -3.81 8.60 -1.63
CA ALA A 69 -3.45 7.22 -1.84
C ALA A 69 -1.93 7.06 -1.71
N VAL A 70 -1.51 6.05 -0.94
CA VAL A 70 -0.10 5.69 -0.70
C VAL A 70 0.12 4.25 -1.17
N PRO A 71 0.99 4.02 -2.16
CA PRO A 71 1.41 2.68 -2.55
C PRO A 71 2.37 2.11 -1.51
N ASN A 72 2.28 0.81 -1.28
CA ASN A 72 3.04 0.03 -0.30
C ASN A 72 3.12 0.74 1.06
N PRO A 73 1.96 1.01 1.71
CA PRO A 73 1.91 1.82 2.93
C PRO A 73 2.75 1.21 4.04
N ALA A 74 3.63 2.02 4.60
CA ALA A 74 4.48 1.70 5.73
C ALA A 74 4.60 2.93 6.64
N VAL A 75 5.07 2.75 7.88
CA VAL A 75 5.44 3.90 8.72
C VAL A 75 6.62 4.62 8.06
N GLY A 76 6.48 5.92 7.83
CA GLY A 76 7.47 6.72 7.11
C GLY A 76 6.84 7.83 6.28
N THR A 77 7.71 8.54 5.56
CA THR A 77 7.33 9.68 4.71
C THR A 77 7.32 9.27 3.24
N PHE A 78 6.24 9.65 2.56
CA PHE A 78 6.02 9.51 1.13
C PHE A 78 5.85 10.92 0.54
N SER A 79 6.17 11.10 -0.74
CA SER A 79 6.14 12.42 -1.39
C SER A 79 5.80 12.36 -2.86
N GLY A 80 5.23 13.46 -3.37
CA GLY A 80 5.13 13.83 -4.78
C GLY A 80 4.74 12.69 -5.72
N ASP A 81 5.74 12.12 -6.38
CA ASP A 81 5.58 11.13 -7.45
C ASP A 81 4.99 9.80 -7.01
N ASP A 82 5.13 9.45 -5.73
CA ASP A 82 4.56 8.22 -5.16
C ASP A 82 3.13 8.41 -4.66
N LEU A 83 2.59 9.62 -4.70
CA LEU A 83 1.32 9.97 -4.07
C LEU A 83 0.29 10.48 -5.07
N ILE A 84 -0.95 10.03 -4.88
CA ILE A 84 -2.12 10.69 -5.47
C ILE A 84 -2.86 11.34 -4.32
N MET A 85 -3.01 12.66 -4.35
CA MET A 85 -3.79 13.41 -3.37
C MET A 85 -4.75 14.34 -4.09
N TYR A 86 -5.96 14.48 -3.55
CA TYR A 86 -6.96 15.35 -4.16
C TYR A 86 -7.94 15.94 -3.16
N TYR A 87 -8.53 17.05 -3.57
CA TYR A 87 -9.69 17.65 -2.94
C TYR A 87 -10.82 17.80 -3.95
N GLN A 88 -11.97 17.20 -3.64
CA GLN A 88 -13.21 17.28 -4.41
C GLN A 88 -14.14 18.31 -3.75
N PRO A 89 -14.41 19.46 -4.38
CA PRO A 89 -15.41 20.41 -3.89
C PRO A 89 -16.83 19.85 -4.03
N THR A 90 -17.73 20.30 -3.14
CA THR A 90 -19.17 19.98 -3.21
C THR A 90 -19.75 20.33 -4.59
N GLY A 91 -20.38 19.35 -5.24
CA GLY A 91 -21.16 19.58 -6.47
C GLY A 91 -20.34 19.95 -7.71
N SER A 92 -19.00 19.88 -7.64
CA SER A 92 -18.12 20.11 -8.78
C SER A 92 -17.86 18.82 -9.57
N SER A 93 -17.74 18.91 -10.88
CA SER A 93 -17.23 17.83 -11.74
C SER A 93 -15.70 17.78 -11.82
N TYR A 94 -15.04 18.81 -11.28
CA TYR A 94 -13.59 18.98 -11.27
C TYR A 94 -13.07 19.04 -9.84
N GLN A 95 -11.78 18.78 -9.68
CA GLN A 95 -11.12 18.59 -8.38
C GLN A 95 -9.75 19.26 -8.38
N TYR A 96 -9.18 19.45 -7.19
CA TYR A 96 -7.79 19.87 -7.05
C TYR A 96 -6.91 18.63 -6.87
N LEU A 97 -5.89 18.47 -7.69
CA LEU A 97 -4.95 17.34 -7.72
C LEU A 97 -3.56 17.78 -7.27
N ASN A 98 -2.79 16.89 -6.65
CA ASN A 98 -1.39 17.17 -6.26
C ASN A 98 -0.39 17.16 -7.42
N PHE A 99 -0.85 17.27 -8.66
CA PHE A 99 0.00 17.36 -9.83
C PHE A 99 -0.66 18.19 -10.93
N ASN A 100 0.16 18.72 -11.83
CA ASN A 100 -0.25 19.30 -13.10
C ASN A 100 0.70 18.80 -14.21
N MET A 101 0.72 19.46 -15.38
CA MET A 101 1.61 19.04 -16.48
C MET A 101 3.11 19.35 -16.24
N GLU A 102 3.44 20.17 -15.25
CA GLU A 102 4.78 20.70 -15.01
C GLU A 102 5.41 20.15 -13.73
N GLU A 103 4.61 19.84 -12.71
CA GLU A 103 5.08 19.49 -11.37
C GLU A 103 4.12 18.58 -10.60
N THR A 104 4.67 17.93 -9.57
CA THR A 104 3.95 17.17 -8.54
C THR A 104 4.27 17.78 -7.18
N SER A 105 3.33 17.66 -6.24
CA SER A 105 3.53 18.09 -4.85
C SER A 105 2.98 17.09 -3.87
N GLY A 106 3.25 17.35 -2.60
CA GLY A 106 2.59 16.70 -1.50
C GLY A 106 3.48 15.76 -0.73
N SER A 107 3.10 15.52 0.51
CA SER A 107 3.76 14.58 1.41
C SER A 107 2.73 13.96 2.33
N VAL A 108 2.90 12.67 2.59
CA VAL A 108 2.16 11.92 3.61
C VAL A 108 3.21 11.29 4.52
N ASN A 109 3.14 11.57 5.82
CA ASN A 109 3.96 10.92 6.83
C ASN A 109 3.07 10.04 7.68
N ILE A 110 3.14 8.72 7.47
CA ILE A 110 2.44 7.73 8.26
C ILE A 110 3.26 7.49 9.53
N THR A 111 2.72 7.88 10.69
CA THR A 111 3.40 7.73 11.98
C THR A 111 3.08 6.42 12.67
N ASN A 112 1.92 5.83 12.37
CA ASN A 112 1.52 4.55 12.93
C ASN A 112 0.55 3.82 12.00
N ILE A 113 0.76 2.51 11.87
CA ILE A 113 -0.24 1.58 11.35
C ILE A 113 -0.42 0.50 12.42
N ASP A 114 -1.56 0.53 13.12
CA ASP A 114 -1.91 -0.46 14.13
C ASP A 114 -2.71 -1.57 13.45
N ALA A 115 -2.06 -2.71 13.21
CA ALA A 115 -2.69 -3.85 12.56
C ALA A 115 -3.62 -4.64 13.48
N LEU A 116 -3.43 -4.55 14.81
CA LEU A 116 -4.30 -5.18 15.79
C LEU A 116 -5.64 -4.47 15.87
N ASN A 117 -5.62 -3.14 15.94
CA ASN A 117 -6.81 -2.30 16.04
C ASN A 117 -7.31 -1.81 14.67
N GLN A 118 -6.61 -2.18 13.58
CA GLN A 118 -6.87 -1.74 12.20
C GLN A 118 -7.02 -0.22 12.08
N THR A 119 -6.04 0.54 12.61
CA THR A 119 -6.05 2.01 12.50
C THR A 119 -4.77 2.57 11.90
N VAL A 120 -4.87 3.74 11.26
CA VAL A 120 -3.74 4.46 10.67
C VAL A 120 -3.72 5.92 11.12
N SER A 121 -2.52 6.44 11.37
CA SER A 121 -2.27 7.79 11.88
C SER A 121 -1.08 8.44 11.21
N GLY A 122 -1.10 9.77 11.11
CA GLY A 122 -0.06 10.54 10.45
C GLY A 122 -0.44 11.96 10.09
N THR A 123 0.37 12.58 9.23
CA THR A 123 0.20 13.95 8.75
C THR A 123 0.32 14.01 7.24
N PHE A 124 -0.26 15.03 6.61
CA PHE A 124 -0.12 15.27 5.18
C PHE A 124 -0.18 16.76 4.82
N SER A 125 0.29 17.09 3.62
CA SER A 125 0.17 18.42 3.01
C SER A 125 0.33 18.29 1.50
N PHE A 126 -0.27 19.18 0.71
CA PHE A 126 -0.05 19.26 -0.74
C PHE A 126 -0.50 20.60 -1.32
N THR A 127 0.01 20.92 -2.51
CA THR A 127 -0.53 21.99 -3.37
C THR A 127 -1.48 21.34 -4.36
N GLY A 128 -2.74 21.77 -4.36
CA GLY A 128 -3.76 21.28 -5.27
C GLY A 128 -3.90 22.19 -6.49
N TRP A 129 -3.74 21.65 -7.69
CA TRP A 129 -4.02 22.31 -8.96
C TRP A 129 -5.37 21.87 -9.51
N TRP A 130 -6.12 22.82 -10.07
CA TRP A 130 -7.44 22.53 -10.63
C TRP A 130 -7.35 21.58 -11.82
N SER A 131 -8.21 20.57 -11.85
CA SER A 131 -8.16 19.51 -12.87
C SER A 131 -8.70 19.93 -14.23
N ASN A 132 -9.33 21.10 -14.34
CA ASN A 132 -9.72 21.69 -15.62
C ASN A 132 -8.67 22.71 -16.05
N ASP A 133 -7.76 22.31 -16.92
CA ASP A 133 -6.66 23.16 -17.41
C ASP A 133 -7.12 24.25 -18.39
N GLU A 134 -8.35 24.16 -18.90
CA GLU A 134 -8.99 25.24 -19.68
C GLU A 134 -9.44 26.41 -18.80
N GLU A 135 -9.54 26.21 -17.48
CA GLU A 135 -9.92 27.24 -16.51
C GLU A 135 -8.69 27.75 -15.76
N ASP A 136 -8.47 29.06 -15.80
CA ASP A 136 -7.39 29.73 -15.08
C ASP A 136 -7.75 29.88 -13.59
N VAL A 137 -7.64 28.78 -12.84
CA VAL A 137 -7.95 28.68 -11.41
C VAL A 137 -6.65 28.56 -10.62
N GLU A 138 -6.47 29.45 -9.65
CA GLU A 138 -5.27 29.45 -8.80
C GLU A 138 -5.15 28.14 -7.99
N PRO A 139 -3.92 27.63 -7.79
CA PRO A 139 -3.66 26.49 -6.92
C PRO A 139 -4.00 26.80 -5.46
N ILE A 140 -4.36 25.75 -4.70
CA ILE A 140 -4.68 25.85 -3.27
C ILE A 140 -3.64 25.09 -2.44
N GLU A 141 -3.14 25.74 -1.40
CA GLU A 141 -2.26 25.11 -0.41
C GLU A 141 -3.07 24.39 0.67
N PHE A 142 -2.89 23.08 0.78
CA PHE A 142 -3.43 22.23 1.84
C PHE A 142 -2.33 21.94 2.86
N THR A 143 -2.45 22.56 4.03
CA THR A 143 -1.40 22.55 5.06
C THR A 143 -1.92 22.01 6.39
N ALA A 144 -1.00 21.59 7.26
CA ALA A 144 -1.33 21.05 8.58
C ALA A 144 -2.37 19.91 8.54
N GLY A 145 -2.31 19.08 7.49
CA GLY A 145 -3.14 17.89 7.37
C GLY A 145 -2.77 16.88 8.44
N ALA A 146 -3.76 16.32 9.12
CA ALA A 146 -3.59 15.30 10.14
C ALA A 146 -4.71 14.27 10.05
N PHE A 147 -4.34 13.00 10.19
CA PHE A 147 -5.25 11.88 10.33
C PHE A 147 -4.84 11.08 11.58
N THR A 148 -5.79 10.75 12.44
CA THR A 148 -5.49 10.09 13.72
C THR A 148 -6.49 8.99 13.98
N ASN A 149 -5.97 7.79 14.16
CA ASN A 149 -6.72 6.57 14.45
C ASN A 149 -7.88 6.34 13.46
N ILE A 150 -7.64 6.61 12.18
CA ILE A 150 -8.63 6.32 11.13
C ILE A 150 -8.70 4.80 11.01
N SER A 151 -9.87 4.22 11.26
CA SER A 151 -10.06 2.79 11.04
C SER A 151 -9.98 2.46 9.56
N TYR A 152 -9.20 1.44 9.21
CA TYR A 152 -9.10 0.96 7.84
C TYR A 152 -9.71 -0.44 7.69
N THR A 153 -10.09 -0.78 6.46
CA THR A 153 -10.48 -2.13 6.06
C THR A 153 -9.46 -2.72 5.09
N GLY A 154 -9.47 -4.04 4.93
CA GLY A 154 -8.48 -4.76 4.11
C GLY A 154 -7.23 -5.17 4.90
N THR A 155 -6.23 -5.65 4.17
CA THR A 155 -4.98 -6.19 4.71
C THR A 155 -3.80 -5.36 4.24
N LEU A 156 -2.86 -5.07 5.15
CA LEU A 156 -1.60 -4.46 4.76
C LEU A 156 -0.84 -5.40 3.82
N PRO A 157 -0.17 -4.89 2.79
CA PRO A 157 0.79 -5.68 2.03
C PRO A 157 1.92 -6.05 2.99
N GLY A 158 2.04 -7.34 3.32
CA GLY A 158 3.06 -7.87 4.24
C GLY A 158 2.94 -7.44 5.71
N GLY A 159 1.71 -7.20 6.23
CA GLY A 159 1.50 -6.70 7.59
C GLY A 159 0.20 -7.11 8.28
N GLY A 160 0.04 -8.39 8.63
CA GLY A 160 -0.52 -8.78 9.93
C GLY A 160 -1.95 -8.35 10.29
N GLY A 161 -2.96 -8.82 9.55
CA GLY A 161 -4.31 -8.96 10.10
C GLY A 161 -4.40 -10.15 11.08
N GLY A 162 -3.97 -9.97 12.33
CA GLY A 162 -4.45 -10.77 13.46
C GLY A 162 -4.07 -12.27 13.57
N ASN A 163 -2.76 -12.59 13.58
CA ASN A 163 -2.09 -13.78 14.19
C ASN A 163 -2.41 -15.20 13.64
N PRO A 164 -1.40 -16.05 13.33
CA PRO A 164 -0.12 -16.18 14.03
C PRO A 164 1.14 -15.82 13.23
N THR A 165 2.01 -15.03 13.87
CA THR A 165 3.44 -14.75 13.59
C THR A 165 3.77 -13.86 12.37
N ASP A 166 4.35 -12.70 12.67
CA ASP A 166 4.80 -11.65 11.74
C ASP A 166 5.50 -12.19 10.49
N ASP A 167 5.32 -11.50 9.37
CA ASP A 167 6.12 -11.75 8.17
C ASP A 167 7.58 -11.40 8.50
N VAL A 168 8.44 -12.41 8.43
CA VAL A 168 9.86 -12.27 8.67
C VAL A 168 10.57 -12.20 7.33
N PHE A 169 11.32 -11.13 7.12
CA PHE A 169 12.31 -11.05 6.05
C PHE A 169 13.60 -10.50 6.63
N THR A 170 14.66 -11.28 6.60
CA THR A 170 15.99 -10.87 7.08
C THR A 170 16.94 -10.78 5.92
N ALA A 171 17.90 -9.85 6.01
CA ALA A 171 18.91 -9.66 4.98
C ALA A 171 20.26 -9.33 5.62
N ALA A 172 21.33 -9.85 5.02
CA ALA A 172 22.69 -9.40 5.24
C ALA A 172 23.30 -9.01 3.90
N LEU A 173 23.79 -7.78 3.79
CA LEU A 173 24.48 -7.23 2.63
C LEU A 173 26.00 -7.33 2.86
N ASP A 174 26.68 -8.08 2.00
CA ASP A 174 28.13 -8.34 2.08
C ASP A 174 28.56 -8.82 3.48
N ALA A 175 27.78 -9.76 4.02
CA ALA A 175 27.92 -10.35 5.36
C ALA A 175 27.69 -9.39 6.55
N MET A 176 27.26 -8.15 6.30
CA MET A 176 26.82 -7.22 7.33
C MET A 176 25.31 -7.21 7.43
N ASP A 177 24.78 -7.06 8.65
CA ASP A 177 23.34 -6.94 8.87
C ASP A 177 22.75 -5.80 8.04
N TYR A 178 21.67 -6.10 7.31
CA TYR A 178 20.94 -5.15 6.49
C TYR A 178 19.54 -4.99 7.09
N PRO A 179 19.27 -3.88 7.80
CA PRO A 179 18.05 -3.75 8.60
C PRO A 179 16.83 -3.56 7.72
N ILE A 180 15.94 -4.57 7.75
CA ILE A 180 14.63 -4.52 7.11
C ILE A 180 13.66 -3.79 8.04
N ALA A 181 13.12 -2.69 7.55
CA ALA A 181 12.12 -1.88 8.25
C ALA A 181 10.69 -2.31 7.91
N ASN A 182 10.47 -2.85 6.71
CA ASN A 182 9.15 -3.28 6.24
C ASN A 182 9.26 -4.48 5.28
N VAL A 183 8.26 -5.36 5.29
CA VAL A 183 8.11 -6.45 4.34
C VAL A 183 6.83 -6.21 3.55
N ALA A 184 6.91 -6.29 2.22
CA ALA A 184 5.75 -6.21 1.34
C ALA A 184 5.70 -7.42 0.41
N VAL A 185 4.57 -8.13 0.41
CA VAL A 185 4.34 -9.32 -0.41
C VAL A 185 3.24 -9.05 -1.43
N ALA A 186 3.43 -9.51 -2.65
CA ALA A 186 2.44 -9.43 -3.73
C ALA A 186 2.44 -10.71 -4.56
N VAL A 187 1.27 -11.14 -5.03
CA VAL A 187 1.14 -12.17 -6.06
C VAL A 187 0.57 -11.55 -7.33
N ALA A 188 1.20 -11.85 -8.45
CA ALA A 188 0.77 -11.38 -9.76
C ALA A 188 0.81 -12.50 -10.79
N ASP A 189 -0.19 -12.58 -11.66
CA ASP A 189 -0.19 -13.46 -12.83
C ASP A 189 0.18 -12.67 -14.09
N GLY A 190 1.33 -13.00 -14.67
CA GLY A 190 1.84 -12.39 -15.90
C GLY A 190 1.43 -13.12 -17.18
N GLY A 191 0.53 -14.10 -17.12
CA GLY A 191 0.15 -14.98 -18.23
C GLY A 191 1.14 -16.13 -18.50
N LEU A 192 2.22 -16.19 -17.73
CA LEU A 192 3.19 -17.30 -17.70
C LEU A 192 3.14 -18.09 -16.38
N GLY A 193 2.21 -17.74 -15.50
CA GLY A 193 2.09 -18.27 -14.14
C GLY A 193 2.03 -17.16 -13.10
N GLU A 194 1.50 -17.51 -11.94
CA GLU A 194 1.51 -16.66 -10.75
C GLU A 194 2.92 -16.56 -10.18
N THR A 195 3.33 -15.36 -9.80
CA THR A 195 4.62 -15.08 -9.16
C THR A 195 4.39 -14.43 -7.80
N ILE A 196 4.98 -15.00 -6.76
CA ILE A 196 5.08 -14.40 -5.43
C ILE A 196 6.30 -13.46 -5.43
N SER A 197 6.07 -12.18 -5.16
CA SER A 197 7.10 -11.17 -4.97
C SER A 197 7.19 -10.83 -3.48
N ILE A 198 8.37 -10.99 -2.89
CA ILE A 198 8.65 -10.64 -1.50
C ILE A 198 9.65 -9.48 -1.51
N ASN A 199 9.31 -8.37 -0.88
CA ASN A 199 10.12 -7.14 -0.87
C ASN A 199 10.48 -6.81 0.57
N GLY A 200 11.76 -6.85 0.91
CA GLY A 200 12.28 -6.31 2.17
C GLY A 200 12.79 -4.88 1.94
N LEU A 201 12.18 -3.90 2.60
CA LEU A 201 12.52 -2.48 2.48
C LEU A 201 13.30 -2.02 3.71
N ASP A 202 14.35 -1.22 3.52
CA ASP A 202 15.02 -0.50 4.61
C ASP A 202 14.29 0.80 4.97
N ALA A 203 14.79 1.50 6.00
CA ALA A 203 14.20 2.73 6.52
C ALA A 203 14.20 3.90 5.51
N VAL A 204 14.97 3.80 4.43
CA VAL A 204 15.03 4.80 3.36
C VAL A 204 14.47 4.26 2.04
N GLN A 205 13.70 3.16 2.09
CA GLN A 205 13.02 2.52 0.96
C GLN A 205 13.93 1.89 -0.11
N ASN A 206 15.22 1.67 0.17
CA ASN A 206 15.96 0.70 -0.66
C ASN A 206 15.33 -0.68 -0.43
N LYS A 207 15.28 -1.53 -1.47
CA LYS A 207 14.55 -2.80 -1.43
C LYS A 207 15.36 -3.98 -1.93
N VAL A 208 15.33 -5.06 -1.17
CA VAL A 208 15.75 -6.41 -1.58
C VAL A 208 14.49 -7.16 -2.01
N VAL A 209 14.47 -7.65 -3.24
CA VAL A 209 13.28 -8.28 -3.84
C VAL A 209 13.61 -9.72 -4.19
N LEU A 210 12.75 -10.65 -3.79
CA LEU A 210 12.71 -12.03 -4.27
C LEU A 210 11.47 -12.22 -5.14
N THR A 211 11.61 -12.93 -6.26
CA THR A 211 10.50 -13.36 -7.11
C THR A 211 10.50 -14.87 -7.20
N ILE A 212 9.38 -15.51 -6.90
CA ILE A 212 9.26 -16.97 -6.80
C ILE A 212 8.02 -17.39 -7.59
N ASP A 213 8.17 -18.30 -8.54
CA ASP A 213 7.03 -18.92 -9.22
C ASP A 213 6.11 -19.62 -8.17
N ALA A 214 4.83 -19.26 -8.18
CA ALA A 214 3.85 -19.71 -7.19
C ALA A 214 3.50 -21.20 -7.33
N SER A 215 3.87 -21.87 -8.42
CA SER A 215 3.71 -23.32 -8.57
C SER A 215 4.80 -24.13 -7.86
N LEU A 216 5.90 -23.49 -7.43
CA LEU A 216 7.03 -24.18 -6.83
C LEU A 216 6.70 -24.77 -5.45
N THR A 217 7.16 -26.00 -5.23
CA THR A 217 7.09 -26.74 -3.97
C THR A 217 8.37 -26.58 -3.15
N PRO A 218 8.43 -27.03 -1.88
CA PRO A 218 9.69 -27.04 -1.13
C PRO A 218 10.85 -27.68 -1.90
N GLY A 219 12.00 -27.02 -1.89
CA GLY A 219 13.15 -27.35 -2.74
C GLY A 219 14.17 -26.21 -2.85
N THR A 220 15.24 -26.44 -3.61
CA THR A 220 16.29 -25.45 -3.88
C THR A 220 16.29 -25.09 -5.34
N TYR A 221 16.12 -23.80 -5.63
CA TYR A 221 16.02 -23.26 -6.98
C TYR A 221 17.17 -22.30 -7.24
N GLN A 222 17.81 -22.45 -8.39
CA GLN A 222 18.99 -21.65 -8.75
C GLN A 222 18.57 -20.36 -9.44
N ILE A 223 19.35 -19.30 -9.18
CA ILE A 223 19.36 -18.07 -9.96
C ILE A 223 20.58 -18.15 -10.85
N THR A 224 20.38 -18.10 -12.16
CA THR A 224 21.45 -18.13 -13.18
C THR A 224 21.62 -16.80 -13.89
N GLY A 225 20.72 -15.84 -13.63
CA GLY A 225 20.67 -14.55 -14.31
C GLY A 225 19.93 -14.61 -15.65
N ASN A 226 19.43 -15.80 -16.04
CA ASN A 226 18.60 -15.95 -17.23
C ASN A 226 17.12 -15.87 -16.85
N MET A 227 16.56 -14.67 -16.95
CA MET A 227 15.17 -14.40 -16.57
C MET A 227 14.11 -15.19 -17.36
N LEU A 228 14.48 -15.83 -18.48
CA LEU A 228 13.56 -16.66 -19.28
C LEU A 228 13.53 -18.12 -18.83
N GLU A 229 14.56 -18.57 -18.12
CA GLU A 229 14.72 -19.96 -17.67
C GLU A 229 14.60 -20.10 -16.15
N ASP A 230 14.99 -19.06 -15.41
CA ASP A 230 14.94 -19.05 -13.97
C ASP A 230 13.48 -18.94 -13.48
N VAL A 231 13.06 -19.91 -12.67
CA VAL A 231 11.75 -19.92 -11.97
C VAL A 231 11.78 -19.15 -10.65
N VAL A 232 12.95 -18.64 -10.26
CA VAL A 232 13.16 -17.77 -9.11
C VAL A 232 14.11 -16.64 -9.49
N GLY A 233 13.97 -15.47 -8.89
CA GLY A 233 14.80 -14.31 -9.17
C GLY A 233 15.02 -13.46 -7.94
N ALA A 234 16.02 -12.59 -8.01
CA ALA A 234 16.26 -11.59 -6.98
C ALA A 234 16.86 -10.31 -7.56
N ARG A 235 16.67 -9.20 -6.85
CA ARG A 235 17.31 -7.91 -7.16
C ARG A 235 17.42 -7.04 -5.92
N TYR A 236 18.31 -6.07 -5.98
CA TYR A 236 18.43 -4.99 -5.00
C TYR A 236 18.27 -3.64 -5.69
N VAL A 237 17.46 -2.74 -5.13
CA VAL A 237 17.19 -1.42 -5.69
C VAL A 237 17.47 -0.36 -4.65
N THR A 238 18.28 0.64 -5.01
CA THR A 238 18.51 1.82 -4.19
C THR A 238 17.70 3.00 -4.71
N VAL A 239 17.29 3.91 -3.82
CA VAL A 239 16.51 5.10 -4.20
C VAL A 239 17.36 6.37 -4.33
N SER A 240 18.54 6.43 -3.70
CA SER A 240 19.42 7.60 -3.78
C SER A 240 20.91 7.24 -3.57
N PRO A 241 21.75 7.25 -4.62
CA PRO A 241 21.36 7.37 -6.02
C PRO A 241 20.50 6.17 -6.44
N GLU A 242 19.61 6.39 -7.41
CA GLU A 242 18.82 5.29 -7.96
C GLU A 242 19.74 4.29 -8.68
N SER A 243 19.65 3.01 -8.31
CA SER A 243 20.42 1.94 -8.94
C SER A 243 19.69 0.61 -8.80
N VAL A 244 19.86 -0.26 -9.80
CA VAL A 244 19.27 -1.61 -9.81
C VAL A 244 20.37 -2.63 -9.98
N TYR A 245 20.48 -3.53 -9.01
CA TYR A 245 21.38 -4.67 -9.01
C TYR A 245 20.58 -5.92 -9.30
N MET A 246 20.81 -6.54 -10.45
CA MET A 246 20.12 -7.77 -10.86
C MET A 246 20.92 -8.98 -10.41
N ALA A 247 20.26 -9.97 -9.80
CA ALA A 247 20.93 -11.20 -9.41
C ALA A 247 21.41 -11.97 -10.66
N THR A 248 22.68 -12.34 -10.67
CA THR A 248 23.32 -13.11 -11.75
C THR A 248 23.65 -14.53 -11.32
N THR A 249 23.77 -14.77 -10.01
CA THR A 249 23.98 -16.09 -9.44
C THR A 249 23.33 -16.17 -8.07
N GLY A 250 22.96 -17.37 -7.64
CA GLY A 250 22.43 -17.58 -6.29
C GLY A 250 21.44 -18.73 -6.21
N SER A 251 20.72 -18.78 -5.11
CA SER A 251 19.62 -19.71 -4.93
C SER A 251 18.58 -19.17 -3.95
N ILE A 252 17.34 -19.59 -4.16
CA ILE A 252 16.25 -19.49 -3.19
C ILE A 252 15.90 -20.92 -2.77
N VAL A 253 15.87 -21.16 -1.46
CA VAL A 253 15.44 -22.41 -0.85
C VAL A 253 14.05 -22.18 -0.29
N ILE A 254 13.08 -22.99 -0.69
CA ILE A 254 11.74 -23.06 -0.09
C ILE A 254 11.78 -24.21 0.91
N ASN A 255 11.73 -23.89 2.21
CA ASN A 255 11.71 -24.87 3.29
C ASN A 255 10.29 -25.40 3.54
N SER A 256 9.30 -24.51 3.49
CA SER A 256 7.89 -24.85 3.66
C SER A 256 7.02 -23.94 2.81
N LYS A 257 5.90 -24.49 2.35
CA LYS A 257 4.86 -23.76 1.65
C LYS A 257 3.50 -24.36 1.96
N THR A 258 2.57 -23.54 2.41
CA THR A 258 1.14 -23.85 2.60
C THR A 258 0.34 -23.19 1.49
N GLU A 259 -0.97 -23.04 1.65
CA GLU A 259 -1.80 -22.29 0.69
C GLU A 259 -1.54 -20.79 0.77
N ASP A 260 -1.22 -20.31 1.97
CA ASP A 260 -1.15 -18.91 2.37
C ASP A 260 0.24 -18.45 2.81
N ARG A 261 1.21 -19.36 3.03
CA ARG A 261 2.49 -18.99 3.65
C ARG A 261 3.67 -19.69 3.02
N ILE A 262 4.77 -18.97 2.84
CA ILE A 262 6.01 -19.49 2.27
C ILE A 262 7.19 -19.08 3.14
N ALA A 263 8.05 -20.06 3.45
CA ALA A 263 9.24 -19.81 4.26
C ALA A 263 10.47 -20.53 3.70
N GLY A 264 11.63 -19.93 3.93
CA GLY A 264 12.85 -20.35 3.27
C GLY A 264 14.08 -19.51 3.58
N THR A 265 15.12 -19.76 2.80
CA THR A 265 16.37 -18.99 2.84
C THR A 265 16.76 -18.57 1.44
N TYR A 266 17.62 -17.57 1.33
CA TYR A 266 18.15 -17.14 0.06
C TYR A 266 19.61 -16.72 0.18
N SER A 267 20.33 -16.83 -0.93
CA SER A 267 21.68 -16.32 -1.09
C SER A 267 21.88 -15.97 -2.56
N PHE A 268 22.26 -14.73 -2.87
CA PHE A 268 22.50 -14.32 -4.26
C PHE A 268 23.59 -13.24 -4.36
N SER A 269 24.21 -13.19 -5.53
CA SER A 269 25.09 -12.10 -5.95
C SER A 269 24.37 -11.30 -7.03
N ALA A 270 24.32 -9.98 -6.86
CA ALA A 270 23.68 -9.06 -7.80
C ALA A 270 24.62 -7.95 -8.25
N THR A 271 24.42 -7.45 -9.47
CA THR A 271 25.28 -6.41 -10.06
C THR A 271 24.47 -5.38 -10.83
N ASN A 272 24.95 -4.12 -10.81
CA ASN A 272 24.47 -3.04 -11.67
C ASN A 272 25.36 -2.87 -12.93
N GLY A 273 26.25 -3.83 -13.21
CA GLY A 273 27.23 -3.80 -14.29
C GLY A 273 28.59 -3.22 -13.91
N THR A 274 28.70 -2.52 -12.78
CA THR A 274 29.96 -1.96 -12.25
C THR A 274 30.30 -2.56 -10.89
N ASP A 275 29.34 -2.53 -9.98
CA ASP A 275 29.47 -2.99 -8.61
C ASP A 275 28.78 -4.35 -8.43
N VAL A 276 29.24 -5.12 -7.46
CA VAL A 276 28.68 -6.42 -7.09
C VAL A 276 28.36 -6.40 -5.60
N VAL A 277 27.16 -6.84 -5.26
CA VAL A 277 26.67 -6.97 -3.88
C VAL A 277 26.20 -8.40 -3.62
N ASN A 278 26.42 -8.88 -2.41
CA ASN A 278 26.02 -10.22 -2.00
C ASN A 278 24.97 -10.12 -0.91
N PHE A 279 23.86 -10.84 -1.10
CA PHE A 279 22.82 -10.93 -0.09
C PHE A 279 22.65 -12.36 0.40
N THR A 280 22.42 -12.50 1.69
CA THR A 280 21.93 -13.73 2.31
C THR A 280 20.80 -13.41 3.28
N GLY A 281 19.90 -14.34 3.52
CA GLY A 281 18.80 -14.08 4.44
C GLY A 281 17.77 -15.20 4.55
N THR A 282 16.72 -14.91 5.31
CA THR A 282 15.58 -15.79 5.53
C THR A 282 14.29 -15.05 5.20
N TYR A 283 13.28 -15.80 4.74
CA TYR A 283 11.93 -15.28 4.59
C TYR A 283 10.94 -16.27 5.21
N ASP A 284 9.87 -15.76 5.80
CA ASP A 284 8.72 -16.49 6.32
C ASP A 284 7.54 -15.54 6.25
N VAL A 285 6.77 -15.60 5.16
CA VAL A 285 5.79 -14.56 4.84
C VAL A 285 4.46 -15.17 4.40
N ASP A 286 3.39 -14.47 4.76
CA ASP A 286 2.04 -14.66 4.24
C ASP A 286 1.96 -14.11 2.80
N TYR A 287 1.33 -14.87 1.92
CA TYR A 287 1.03 -14.50 0.54
C TYR A 287 -0.44 -14.76 0.19
N SER A 288 -1.33 -14.85 1.18
CA SER A 288 -2.78 -14.90 0.95
C SER A 288 -3.33 -13.53 0.51
N PHE A 289 -4.28 -13.56 -0.43
CA PHE A 289 -5.01 -12.38 -0.94
C PHE A 289 -6.51 -12.67 -0.99
#